data_AF-A0A7V1LPS4-F1
#
_entry.id   AF-A0A7V1LPS4-F1
#
_cell.length_a   1.000
_cell.length_b   1.000
_cell.length_c   1.000
_cell.angle_alpha   90.00
_cell.angle_beta   90.00
_cell.angle_gamma   90.00
#
_symmetry.space_group_name_H-M   'P 1'
#
loop_
_entity.id
_entity.type
_entity.pdbx_description
1 polymer ?
#
loop_
_entity_poly.entity_id
_entity_poly.type
_entity_poly.pdbx_seq_one_letter_code
_entity_poly.pdbx_strand_id
1 'polypeptide(L)'
;MIYFNPRALHFLRRLPANNNKEWFNAHKDVFKNEVEKPFRLFVTDLIPQLKPFMPDIQAEPTEYIFRIYRDIRFSRDKTPYKNHISAMISPGGRKDKTTPGMYVQISGNDVRVYSGCFELSPTQ
;
A
#
# COMPACT_ATOMS: atom_id res chain seq x y z
N MET A 1 -3.82 -2.79 -19.22
CA MET A 1 -2.53 -2.14 -18.93
C MET A 1 -1.74 -3.04 -17.97
N ILE A 2 -0.42 -3.13 -18.11
CA ILE A 2 0.44 -3.88 -17.17
C ILE A 2 1.16 -2.85 -16.29
N TYR A 3 0.91 -2.88 -14.98
CA TYR A 3 1.50 -1.91 -14.04
C TYR A 3 2.90 -2.36 -13.56
N PHE A 4 3.02 -3.61 -13.11
CA PHE A 4 4.23 -4.12 -12.48
C PHE A 4 5.08 -4.92 -13.45
N ASN A 5 6.37 -4.62 -13.49
CA ASN A 5 7.33 -5.41 -14.26
C ASN A 5 8.01 -6.47 -13.38
N PRO A 6 8.78 -7.41 -13.97
CA PRO A 6 9.49 -8.43 -13.20
C PRO A 6 10.48 -7.89 -12.16
N ARG A 7 11.06 -6.69 -12.37
CA ARG A 7 11.98 -6.07 -11.39
C ARG A 7 11.26 -5.68 -10.11
N ALA A 8 10.03 -5.17 -10.23
CA ALA A 8 9.17 -4.85 -9.08
C ALA A 8 8.92 -6.09 -8.21
N LEU A 9 8.52 -7.20 -8.85
CA LEU A 9 8.25 -8.46 -8.17
C LEU A 9 9.51 -9.04 -7.52
N HIS A 10 10.64 -8.99 -8.22
CA HIS A 10 11.92 -9.44 -7.70
C HIS A 10 12.37 -8.62 -6.48
N PHE A 11 12.20 -7.30 -6.50
CA PHE A 11 12.46 -6.44 -5.34
C PHE A 11 11.60 -6.87 -4.13
N LEU A 12 10.28 -6.99 -4.33
CA LEU A 12 9.34 -7.36 -3.27
C LEU A 12 9.61 -8.76 -2.70
N ARG A 13 10.07 -9.72 -3.52
CA ARG A 13 10.47 -11.06 -3.06
C ARG A 13 11.76 -11.06 -2.24
N ARG A 14 12.70 -10.17 -2.54
CA ARG A 14 14.00 -10.08 -1.84
C ARG A 14 13.94 -9.26 -0.56
N LEU A 15 12.99 -8.32 -0.48
CA LEU A 15 12.87 -7.42 0.66
C LEU A 15 12.77 -8.13 2.03
N PRO A 16 11.98 -9.21 2.21
CA PRO A 16 11.90 -9.90 3.51
C PRO A 16 13.24 -10.43 4.01
N ALA A 17 14.04 -11.02 3.11
CA ALA A 17 15.37 -11.56 3.44
C ALA A 17 16.44 -10.47 3.62
N ASN A 18 16.19 -9.25 3.13
CA ASN A 18 17.14 -8.13 3.16
C ASN A 18 16.52 -6.90 3.85
N ASN A 19 15.68 -7.10 4.86
CA ASN A 19 14.91 -6.03 5.50
C ASN A 19 15.78 -5.24 6.49
N ASN A 20 16.72 -4.46 5.94
CA ASN A 20 17.61 -3.55 6.66
C ASN A 20 17.82 -2.26 5.83
N LYS A 21 18.27 -1.19 6.50
CA LYS A 21 18.33 0.15 5.90
C LYS A 21 19.39 0.22 4.81
N GLU A 22 20.51 -0.45 5.00
CA GLU A 22 21.67 -0.45 4.12
C GLU A 22 21.28 -1.03 2.76
N TRP A 23 20.67 -2.22 2.75
CA TRP A 23 20.19 -2.86 1.54
C TRP A 23 19.09 -2.06 0.86
N PHE A 24 18.10 -1.56 1.62
CA PHE A 24 17.01 -0.78 1.04
C PHE A 24 17.51 0.50 0.41
N ASN A 25 18.46 1.21 1.04
CA ASN A 25 19.05 2.43 0.48
C ASN A 25 19.79 2.15 -0.83
N ALA A 26 20.54 1.05 -0.91
CA ALA A 26 21.22 0.62 -2.13
C ALA A 26 20.25 0.27 -3.28
N HIS A 27 19.00 -0.09 -2.97
CA HIS A 27 17.98 -0.47 -3.94
C HIS A 27 16.82 0.53 -4.01
N LYS A 28 16.99 1.72 -3.44
CA LYS A 28 15.92 2.72 -3.28
C LYS A 28 15.36 3.19 -4.61
N ASP A 29 16.20 3.31 -5.63
CA ASP A 29 15.76 3.70 -6.97
C ASP A 29 14.91 2.62 -7.63
N VAL A 30 15.21 1.35 -7.38
CA VAL A 30 14.37 0.23 -7.84
C VAL A 30 13.01 0.30 -7.15
N PHE A 31 12.99 0.50 -5.83
CA PHE A 31 11.72 0.68 -5.10
C PHE A 31 10.90 1.85 -5.68
N LYS A 32 11.50 3.03 -5.82
CA LYS A 32 10.79 4.22 -6.31
C LYS A 32 10.23 4.05 -7.72
N ASN A 33 11.07 3.58 -8.64
CA ASN A 33 10.72 3.56 -10.07
C ASN A 33 9.90 2.34 -10.46
N GLU A 34 10.19 1.18 -9.88
CA GLU A 34 9.59 -0.09 -10.30
C GLU A 34 8.45 -0.54 -9.39
N VAL A 35 8.37 -0.03 -8.15
CA VAL A 35 7.34 -0.45 -7.17
C VAL A 35 6.39 0.70 -6.83
N GLU A 36 6.92 1.79 -6.28
CA GLU A 36 6.12 2.90 -5.76
C GLU A 36 5.37 3.65 -6.87
N LYS A 37 6.09 4.06 -7.93
CA LYS A 37 5.47 4.78 -9.06
C LYS A 37 4.40 3.93 -9.77
N PRO A 38 4.63 2.65 -10.11
CA PRO A 38 3.58 1.81 -10.70
C PRO A 38 2.40 1.54 -9.78
N PHE A 39 2.63 1.37 -8.48
CA PHE A 39 1.53 1.21 -7.53
C PHE A 39 0.69 2.48 -7.42
N ARG A 40 1.32 3.66 -7.48
CA ARG A 40 0.59 4.93 -7.56
C ARG A 40 -0.31 4.99 -8.78
N LEU A 41 0.21 4.64 -9.96
CA LEU A 41 -0.57 4.58 -11.20
C LEU A 41 -1.73 3.58 -11.11
N PHE A 42 -1.48 2.39 -10.58
CA PHE A 42 -2.51 1.39 -10.34
C PHE A 42 -3.65 1.92 -9.45
N VAL A 43 -3.31 2.59 -8.34
CA VAL A 43 -4.32 3.19 -7.45
C VAL A 43 -5.05 4.34 -8.15
N THR A 44 -4.36 5.19 -8.90
CA THR A 44 -4.97 6.25 -9.71
C THR A 44 -6.04 5.72 -10.65
N ASP A 45 -5.72 4.64 -11.37
CA ASP A 45 -6.64 4.04 -12.35
C ASP A 45 -7.75 3.22 -11.68
N LEU A 46 -7.53 2.75 -10.44
CA LEU A 46 -8.53 2.02 -9.66
C LEU A 46 -9.61 2.94 -9.08
N ILE A 47 -9.26 4.16 -8.63
CA ILE A 47 -10.21 5.11 -8.04
C ILE A 47 -11.46 5.33 -8.90
N PRO A 48 -11.39 5.69 -10.21
CA PRO A 48 -12.60 5.92 -11.00
C PRO A 48 -13.48 4.67 -11.14
N GLN A 49 -12.89 3.47 -11.07
CA GLN A 49 -13.64 2.20 -11.10
C GLN A 49 -14.40 1.94 -9.79
N LEU A 50 -13.93 2.51 -8.68
CA LEU A 50 -14.56 2.37 -7.36
C LEU A 50 -15.63 3.44 -7.10
N LYS A 51 -15.61 4.57 -7.82
CA LYS A 51 -16.58 5.66 -7.64
C LYS A 51 -18.06 5.24 -7.71
N PRO A 52 -18.49 4.32 -8.60
CA PRO A 52 -19.87 3.84 -8.62
C PRO A 52 -20.32 3.17 -7.32
N PHE A 53 -19.38 2.64 -6.53
CA PHE A 53 -19.65 1.94 -5.26
C PHE A 53 -19.36 2.80 -4.03
N MET A 54 -18.46 3.78 -4.17
CA MET A 54 -18.05 4.70 -3.12
C MET A 54 -17.96 6.12 -3.71
N PRO A 55 -19.08 6.84 -3.86
CA PRO A 55 -19.14 8.10 -4.61
C PRO A 55 -18.29 9.22 -4.01
N ASP A 56 -18.08 9.17 -2.68
CA ASP A 56 -17.36 10.20 -1.93
C ASP A 56 -15.83 10.00 -1.91
N ILE A 57 -15.29 9.01 -2.64
CA ILE A 57 -13.84 8.88 -2.77
C ILE A 57 -13.26 10.04 -3.60
N GLN A 58 -12.22 10.64 -3.05
CA GLN A 58 -11.43 11.68 -3.68
C GLN A 58 -10.54 11.11 -4.81
N ALA A 59 -10.05 12.00 -5.67
CA ALA A 59 -9.24 11.62 -6.82
C ALA A 59 -7.75 11.38 -6.47
N GLU A 60 -7.26 11.91 -5.35
CA GLU A 60 -5.82 11.95 -5.06
C GLU A 60 -5.31 10.60 -4.50
N PRO A 61 -4.49 9.85 -5.25
CA PRO A 61 -4.07 8.48 -4.87
C PRO A 61 -3.16 8.46 -3.64
N THR A 62 -2.41 9.53 -3.37
CA THR A 62 -1.47 9.60 -2.25
C THR A 62 -2.15 9.59 -0.88
N GLU A 63 -3.41 9.99 -0.82
CA GLU A 63 -4.22 9.92 0.39
C GLU A 63 -4.62 8.48 0.75
N TYR A 64 -4.50 7.54 -0.19
CA TYR A 64 -4.85 6.13 0.00
C TYR A 64 -3.64 5.23 0.24
N ILE A 65 -2.48 5.59 -0.29
CA ILE A 65 -1.28 4.73 -0.27
C ILE A 65 -0.56 4.81 1.08
N PHE A 66 -0.30 3.66 1.68
CA PHE A 66 0.51 3.58 2.89
C PHE A 66 2.00 3.65 2.57
N ARG A 67 2.75 4.29 3.47
CA ARG A 67 4.21 4.18 3.48
C ARG A 67 4.66 2.74 3.69
N ILE A 68 5.76 2.38 3.04
CA ILE A 68 6.43 1.08 3.22
C ILE A 68 7.14 0.98 4.58
N TYR A 69 7.50 2.11 5.20
CA TYR A 69 8.18 2.12 6.50
C TYR A 69 7.28 1.60 7.63
N ARG A 70 7.84 0.75 8.49
CA ARG A 70 7.21 0.26 9.72
C ARG A 70 7.49 1.22 10.88
N ASP A 71 6.51 1.41 11.75
CA ASP A 71 6.76 2.00 13.06
C ASP A 71 7.22 0.89 14.01
N ILE A 72 8.49 0.91 14.39
CA ILE A 72 9.13 -0.18 15.15
C ILE A 72 9.43 0.20 16.60
N ARG A 73 9.03 1.39 17.05
CA ARG A 73 9.37 1.90 18.40
C ARG A 73 8.96 0.92 19.49
N PHE A 74 7.72 0.42 19.40
CA PHE A 74 7.14 -0.51 20.37
C PHE A 74 7.02 -1.95 19.87
N SER A 75 7.46 -2.24 18.63
CA SER A 75 7.38 -3.58 18.05
C SER A 75 8.49 -4.49 18.58
N ARG A 76 8.17 -5.78 18.83
CA ARG A 76 9.19 -6.82 19.08
C ARG A 76 10.00 -7.11 17.81
N ASP A 77 9.33 -7.14 16.66
CA ASP A 77 9.96 -7.23 15.35
C ASP A 77 10.52 -5.86 14.95
N LYS A 78 11.83 -5.77 14.75
CA LYS A 78 12.55 -4.52 14.43
C LYS A 78 12.82 -4.32 12.94
N THR A 79 12.19 -5.11 12.06
CA THR A 79 12.32 -4.90 10.61
C THR A 79 11.80 -3.51 10.20
N PRO A 80 12.61 -2.67 9.54
CA PRO A 80 12.27 -1.28 9.24
C PRO A 80 11.20 -1.11 8.14
N TYR A 81 10.97 -2.12 7.30
CA TYR A 81 10.07 -2.03 6.14
C TYR A 81 8.98 -3.10 6.18
N LYS A 82 7.80 -2.77 5.67
CA LYS A 82 6.74 -3.74 5.37
C LYS A 82 7.19 -4.59 4.18
N ASN A 83 6.84 -5.87 4.19
CA ASN A 83 7.11 -6.81 3.09
C ASN A 83 6.11 -6.69 1.92
N HIS A 84 5.35 -5.59 1.88
CA HIS A 84 4.32 -5.33 0.89
C HIS A 84 4.11 -3.82 0.75
N ILE A 85 3.53 -3.43 -0.39
CA ILE A 85 2.92 -2.12 -0.59
C ILE A 85 1.41 -2.26 -0.45
N SER A 86 0.74 -1.21 0.03
CA SER A 86 -0.70 -1.26 0.23
C SER A 86 -1.36 0.11 0.14
N ALA A 87 -2.66 0.09 -0.14
CA ALA A 87 -3.53 1.26 -0.14
C ALA A 87 -4.87 0.90 0.52
N MET A 88 -5.47 1.89 1.20
CA MET A 88 -6.84 1.85 1.69
C MET A 88 -7.62 2.95 0.96
N ILE A 89 -8.52 2.56 0.07
CA ILE A 89 -9.38 3.47 -0.69
C ILE A 89 -10.73 3.55 0.02
N SER A 90 -10.98 4.67 0.67
CA SER A 90 -12.22 5.02 1.36
C SER A 90 -12.47 6.53 1.25
N PRO A 91 -13.70 7.03 1.45
CA PRO A 91 -13.98 8.47 1.47
C PRO A 91 -13.07 9.29 2.41
N GLY A 92 -12.76 8.76 3.60
CA GLY A 92 -11.88 9.43 4.57
C GLY A 92 -10.37 9.19 4.38
N GLY A 93 -9.98 8.42 3.35
CA GLY A 93 -8.59 8.09 3.05
C GLY A 93 -7.92 7.20 4.11
N ARG A 94 -6.61 6.99 3.95
CA ARG A 94 -5.84 6.00 4.75
C ARG A 94 -5.70 6.33 6.23
N LYS A 95 -6.04 7.56 6.64
CA LYS A 95 -5.97 8.03 8.04
C LYS A 95 -7.29 7.79 8.78
N ASP A 96 -8.39 7.77 8.04
CA ASP A 96 -9.69 7.39 8.58
C ASP A 96 -9.73 5.88 8.77
N LYS A 97 -10.14 5.48 9.97
CA LYS A 97 -10.22 4.09 10.40
C LYS A 97 -11.65 3.59 10.51
N THR A 98 -12.64 4.49 10.50
CA THR A 98 -14.03 4.18 10.78
C THR A 98 -14.86 4.07 9.51
N THR A 99 -14.48 4.78 8.44
CA THR A 99 -15.18 4.64 7.15
C THR A 99 -14.76 3.36 6.43
N PRO A 100 -15.72 2.48 6.07
CA PRO A 100 -15.42 1.30 5.28
C PRO A 100 -14.85 1.67 3.90
N GLY A 101 -13.96 0.82 3.40
CA GLY A 101 -13.40 0.98 2.07
C GLY A 101 -12.71 -0.28 1.58
N MET A 102 -12.04 -0.18 0.43
CA MET A 102 -11.29 -1.26 -0.16
C MET A 102 -9.80 -1.16 0.23
N TYR A 103 -9.26 -2.21 0.83
CA TYR A 103 -7.83 -2.35 1.05
C TYR A 103 -7.23 -3.27 -0.01
N VAL A 104 -6.14 -2.84 -0.63
CA VAL A 104 -5.34 -3.65 -1.55
C VAL A 104 -3.90 -3.71 -1.08
N GLN A 105 -3.31 -4.90 -1.16
CA GLN A 105 -1.93 -5.17 -0.79
C GLN A 105 -1.26 -6.06 -1.82
N ILE A 106 -0.01 -5.73 -2.15
CA ILE A 106 0.83 -6.50 -3.07
C ILE A 106 2.15 -6.82 -2.37
N SER A 107 2.45 -8.11 -2.26
CA SER A 107 3.72 -8.64 -1.75
C SER A 107 4.52 -9.30 -2.88
N GLY A 108 5.71 -9.85 -2.57
CA GLY A 108 6.46 -10.66 -3.53
C GLY A 108 5.79 -11.98 -3.93
N ASN A 109 4.81 -12.44 -3.14
CA ASN A 109 4.24 -13.78 -3.24
C ASN A 109 2.72 -13.79 -3.45
N ASP A 110 2.03 -12.72 -3.07
CA ASP A 110 0.58 -12.68 -3.03
C ASP A 110 0.03 -11.27 -3.27
N VAL A 111 -1.22 -11.25 -3.73
CA VAL A 111 -2.06 -10.05 -3.77
C VAL A 111 -3.25 -10.30 -2.86
N ARG A 112 -3.57 -9.33 -2.01
CA ARG A 112 -4.71 -9.41 -1.10
C ARG A 112 -5.62 -8.21 -1.30
N VAL A 113 -6.92 -8.48 -1.28
CA VAL A 113 -7.97 -7.48 -1.33
C VAL A 113 -8.92 -7.74 -0.16
N TYR A 114 -9.22 -6.69 0.60
CA TYR A 114 -10.17 -6.72 1.70
C TYR A 114 -11.15 -5.55 1.58
N SER A 115 -12.27 -5.63 2.30
CA SER A 115 -13.20 -4.53 2.46
C SER A 115 -13.67 -4.44 3.91
N GLY A 116 -13.98 -3.24 4.38
CA GLY A 116 -14.43 -2.96 5.74
C GLY A 116 -13.75 -1.74 6.35
N CYS A 117 -13.91 -1.55 7.66
CA CYS A 117 -13.24 -0.53 8.46
C CYS A 117 -12.37 -1.18 9.54
N PHE A 118 -11.44 -0.40 10.11
CA PHE A 118 -10.55 -0.89 11.18
C PHE A 118 -11.21 -0.78 12.55
N GLU A 119 -12.00 0.27 12.77
CA GLU A 119 -12.76 0.54 13.99
C GLU A 119 -14.22 0.82 13.58
N LEU A 120 -15.20 0.41 14.38
CA LEU A 120 -16.58 0.86 14.19
C LEU A 120 -16.72 2.25 14.80
N SER A 121 -17.45 3.15 14.15
CA SER A 121 -17.77 4.43 14.78
C SER A 121 -18.61 4.18 16.03
N PRO A 122 -18.33 4.84 17.17
CA PRO A 122 -19.18 4.74 18.36
C PRO A 122 -20.62 5.25 18.15
N THR A 123 -20.84 6.00 17.06
CA THR A 123 -22.12 6.61 16.70
C THR A 123 -22.83 5.91 15.54
N GLN A 124 -22.30 4.79 15.05
CA GLN A 124 -22.97 3.93 14.06
C GLN A 124 -23.86 2.88 14.73
#